data_AF-A0A2V2RKT0-F1
#
_entry.id   AF-A0A2V2RKT0-F1
#
_cell.length_a   1.000
_cell.length_b   1.000
_cell.length_c   1.000
_cell.angle_alpha   90.00
_cell.angle_beta   90.00
_cell.angle_gamma   90.00
#
_symmetry.space_group_name_H-M   'P 1'
#
loop_
_entity.id
_entity.type
_entity.pdbx_description
1 polymer ?
#
loop_
_entity_poly.entity_id
_entity_poly.type
_entity_poly.pdbx_seq_one_letter_code
_entity_poly.pdbx_strand_id
1 'polypeptide(L)'
;MTSVATVLKWDPPLIAVWKWSEAQHPRDQGGRFTHERFGGVATIAIHPDEGKLVAQTQRRYVSRLDAETRKALEDYTRYTPEMEELNHALRFERGPMQPALQALNTQLHRVIANAPSFPKPVTVWRGVDTTGAPPRMKTGDRIQLKGYQSTSLDPEQAFTRAWASANVDPEQAWTPKAKVPHPPIVFRIRATQGLDLRSVSILPNEQEILLGTHETYMVRKIQHNVTFIPSRNFDHTPITATVIDLDQQ
;
A
#
# COMPACT_ATOMS: atom_id res chain seq x y z
N MET A 1 -59.66 17.54 -20.88
CA MET A 1 -59.16 16.75 -19.74
C MET A 1 -57.72 17.18 -19.50
N THR A 2 -57.50 18.04 -18.51
CA THR A 2 -56.21 18.70 -18.26
C THR A 2 -55.46 17.90 -17.19
N SER A 3 -54.29 17.38 -17.53
CA SER A 3 -53.43 16.63 -16.61
C SER A 3 -52.83 17.56 -15.56
N VAL A 4 -53.02 17.25 -14.28
CA VAL A 4 -52.45 18.01 -13.15
C VAL A 4 -51.16 17.30 -12.73
N ALA A 5 -50.01 17.96 -12.93
CA ALA A 5 -48.72 17.43 -12.49
C ALA A 5 -48.63 17.48 -10.96
N THR A 6 -48.48 16.31 -10.33
CA THR A 6 -48.20 16.19 -8.90
C THR A 6 -46.73 16.52 -8.65
N VAL A 7 -46.45 17.67 -8.02
CA VAL A 7 -45.12 18.01 -7.51
C VAL A 7 -44.89 17.21 -6.22
N LEU A 8 -44.08 16.15 -6.29
CA LEU A 8 -43.54 15.47 -5.12
C LEU A 8 -42.50 16.38 -4.45
N LYS A 9 -42.87 17.02 -3.34
CA LYS A 9 -41.90 17.65 -2.43
C LYS A 9 -41.04 16.56 -1.81
N TRP A 10 -39.75 16.60 -2.10
CA TRP A 10 -38.75 15.79 -1.44
C TRP A 10 -38.36 16.47 -0.13
N ASP A 11 -38.83 15.90 1.00
CA ASP A 11 -38.30 16.24 2.33
C ASP A 11 -37.05 15.38 2.56
N PRO A 12 -35.83 15.95 2.61
CA PRO A 12 -34.66 15.17 2.95
C PRO A 12 -34.80 14.69 4.41
N PRO A 13 -34.45 13.42 4.72
CA PRO A 13 -34.43 12.97 6.10
C PRO A 13 -33.45 13.84 6.89
N LEU A 14 -33.86 14.24 8.09
CA LEU A 14 -33.02 14.92 9.08
C LEU A 14 -31.66 14.22 9.15
N ILE A 15 -30.64 14.87 8.59
CA ILE A 15 -29.25 14.45 8.71
C ILE A 15 -28.91 14.56 10.19
N ALA A 16 -28.85 13.43 10.88
CA ALA A 16 -28.15 13.35 12.14
C ALA A 16 -26.68 13.64 11.83
N VAL A 17 -26.26 14.89 12.02
CA VAL A 17 -24.84 15.20 12.22
C VAL A 17 -24.48 14.49 13.52
N TRP A 18 -23.67 13.44 13.43
CA TRP A 18 -23.08 12.81 14.60
C TRP A 18 -22.20 13.86 15.26
N LYS A 19 -22.75 14.56 16.25
CA LYS A 19 -21.97 15.44 17.11
C LYS A 19 -21.12 14.52 17.98
N TRP A 20 -19.86 14.38 17.57
CA TRP A 20 -18.80 13.65 18.25
C TRP A 20 -18.87 13.91 19.76
N SER A 21 -18.94 12.85 20.58
CA SER A 21 -18.96 13.01 22.04
C SER A 21 -17.56 12.83 22.62
N GLU A 22 -17.19 13.68 23.58
CA GLU A 22 -15.91 13.59 24.31
C GLU A 22 -15.68 12.22 24.97
N ALA A 23 -16.74 11.43 25.18
CA ALA A 23 -16.64 10.09 25.75
C ALA A 23 -15.84 9.10 24.87
N GLN A 24 -15.70 9.38 23.56
CA GLN A 24 -14.96 8.51 22.63
C GLN A 24 -13.45 8.79 22.60
N HIS A 25 -13.00 9.91 23.17
CA HIS A 25 -11.60 10.28 23.26
C HIS A 25 -11.32 10.95 24.61
N PRO A 26 -11.04 10.18 25.67
CA PRO A 26 -10.72 10.78 26.95
C PRO A 26 -9.54 11.75 26.78
N ARG A 27 -9.74 12.96 27.30
CA ARG A 27 -8.72 13.99 27.38
C ARG A 27 -8.27 14.13 28.83
N ASP A 28 -7.00 14.50 29.04
CA ASP A 28 -6.53 14.89 30.35
C ASP A 28 -7.15 16.25 30.75
N GLN A 29 -6.88 16.68 31.98
CA GLN A 29 -7.35 17.97 32.48
C GLN A 29 -6.81 19.17 31.67
N GLY A 30 -5.78 18.96 30.83
CA GLY A 30 -5.22 19.95 29.90
C GLY A 30 -5.77 19.86 28.48
N GLY A 31 -6.78 19.03 28.22
CA GLY A 31 -7.38 18.86 26.90
C GLY A 31 -6.56 18.01 25.92
N ARG A 32 -5.46 17.37 26.36
CA ARG A 32 -4.66 16.47 25.51
C ARG A 32 -5.27 15.08 25.52
N PHE A 33 -5.19 14.35 24.40
CA PHE A 33 -5.67 12.98 24.35
C PHE A 33 -4.91 12.10 25.36
N THR A 34 -5.64 11.39 26.22
CA THR A 34 -5.02 10.36 27.07
C THR A 34 -4.89 9.07 26.29
N HIS A 35 -3.68 8.53 26.21
CA HIS A 35 -3.38 7.31 25.45
C HIS A 35 -3.98 6.03 26.08
N GLU A 36 -4.61 6.13 27.26
CA GLU A 36 -4.98 4.99 28.10
C GLU A 36 -6.20 4.19 27.61
N ARG A 37 -6.95 4.66 26.60
CA ARG A 37 -8.14 3.95 26.10
C ARG A 37 -8.14 3.57 24.63
N PHE A 38 -6.99 3.58 23.96
CA PHE A 38 -6.93 2.85 22.71
C PHE A 38 -6.79 1.36 23.03
N GLY A 39 -7.92 0.65 23.15
CA GLY A 39 -7.96 -0.77 23.44
C GLY A 39 -6.97 -1.53 22.53
N GLY A 40 -5.90 -2.05 23.14
CA GLY A 40 -4.92 -2.91 22.48
C GLY A 40 -4.35 -2.39 21.16
N VAL A 41 -3.88 -1.13 21.09
CA VAL A 41 -3.11 -0.67 19.91
C VAL A 41 -1.90 -1.56 19.76
N ALA A 42 -1.92 -2.43 18.74
CA ALA A 42 -0.76 -3.18 18.35
C ALA A 42 0.28 -2.20 17.80
N THR A 43 1.28 -1.84 18.62
CA THR A 43 2.43 -1.07 18.14
C THR A 43 3.16 -1.91 17.11
N ILE A 44 3.29 -1.40 15.88
CA ILE A 44 4.08 -2.06 14.84
C ILE A 44 5.55 -1.81 15.16
N ALA A 45 6.25 -2.85 15.61
CA ALA A 45 7.70 -2.79 15.78
C ALA A 45 8.36 -2.62 14.40
N ILE A 46 9.05 -1.49 14.22
CA ILE A 46 9.93 -1.27 13.06
C ILE A 46 11.26 -1.92 13.39
N HIS A 47 11.77 -2.79 12.52
CA HIS A 47 13.09 -3.41 12.68
C HIS A 47 14.14 -2.62 11.87
N PRO A 48 14.82 -1.62 12.46
CA PRO A 48 15.77 -0.76 11.72
C PRO A 48 16.95 -1.53 11.12
N ASP A 49 17.23 -2.73 11.63
CA ASP A 49 18.34 -3.56 11.17
C ASP A 49 18.07 -4.24 9.83
N GLU A 50 16.81 -4.49 9.46
CA GLU A 50 16.46 -5.11 8.17
C GLU A 50 16.87 -4.21 7.01
N GLY A 51 16.66 -2.90 7.13
CA GLY A 51 17.06 -1.95 6.09
C GLY A 51 18.56 -1.88 5.88
N LYS A 52 19.38 -2.02 6.93
CA LYS A 52 20.84 -2.09 6.80
C LYS A 52 21.28 -3.39 6.14
N LEU A 53 20.69 -4.52 6.54
CA LEU A 53 20.98 -5.84 6.00
C LEU A 53 20.70 -5.90 4.49
N VAL A 54 19.53 -5.43 4.07
CA VAL A 54 19.12 -5.41 2.66
C VAL A 54 20.05 -4.52 1.84
N ALA A 55 20.33 -3.29 2.32
CA ALA A 55 21.23 -2.36 1.63
C ALA A 55 22.62 -2.96 1.41
N GLN A 56 23.20 -3.57 2.45
CA GLN A 56 24.53 -4.16 2.37
C GLN A 56 24.58 -5.32 1.38
N THR A 57 23.55 -6.18 1.39
CA THR A 57 23.48 -7.35 0.52
C THR A 57 23.35 -6.95 -0.95
N GLN A 58 22.53 -5.94 -1.26
CA GLN A 58 22.15 -5.64 -2.64
C GLN A 58 22.87 -4.43 -3.26
N ARG A 59 23.51 -3.56 -2.48
CA ARG A 59 24.23 -2.38 -3.01
C ARG A 59 25.22 -2.74 -4.11
N ARG A 60 26.00 -3.81 -3.94
CA ARG A 60 26.97 -4.27 -4.95
C ARG A 60 26.28 -4.75 -6.22
N TYR A 61 25.16 -5.45 -6.09
CA TYR A 61 24.37 -5.92 -7.23
C TYR A 61 23.83 -4.74 -8.03
N VAL A 62 23.14 -3.80 -7.38
CA VAL A 62 22.55 -2.64 -8.04
C VAL A 62 23.61 -1.74 -8.70
N SER A 63 24.79 -1.59 -8.08
CA SER A 63 25.90 -0.80 -8.65
C SER A 63 26.49 -1.35 -9.95
N ARG A 64 26.22 -2.63 -10.27
CA ARG A 64 26.73 -3.32 -11.47
C ARG A 64 25.70 -3.40 -12.60
N LEU A 65 24.48 -2.92 -12.37
CA LEU A 65 23.46 -2.86 -13.41
C LEU A 65 23.91 -1.88 -14.50
N ASP A 66 23.67 -2.25 -15.75
CA ASP A 66 23.92 -1.36 -16.89
C ASP A 66 23.00 -0.13 -16.84
N ALA A 67 23.36 0.90 -17.61
CA ALA A 67 22.66 2.18 -17.60
C ALA A 67 21.19 2.06 -18.03
N GLU A 68 20.88 1.17 -18.97
CA GLU A 68 19.53 0.95 -19.48
C GLU A 68 18.64 0.33 -18.40
N THR A 69 19.11 -0.71 -17.72
CA THR A 69 18.40 -1.32 -16.59
C THR A 69 18.23 -0.35 -15.44
N ARG A 70 19.25 0.45 -15.10
CA ARG A 70 19.11 1.46 -14.03
C ARG A 70 18.05 2.50 -14.40
N LYS A 71 18.02 2.95 -15.65
CA LYS A 71 16.99 3.85 -16.14
C LYS A 71 15.59 3.22 -16.07
N ALA A 72 15.42 1.97 -16.49
CA ALA A 72 14.13 1.28 -16.40
C ALA A 72 13.62 1.18 -14.95
N LEU A 73 14.51 0.93 -13.98
CA LEU A 73 14.17 0.93 -12.55
C LEU A 73 13.84 2.33 -12.02
N GLU A 74 14.57 3.36 -12.45
CA GLU A 74 14.26 4.75 -12.11
C GLU A 74 12.88 5.16 -12.64
N ASP A 75 12.61 4.87 -13.92
CA ASP A 75 11.31 5.15 -14.56
C ASP A 75 10.17 4.40 -13.87
N TYR A 76 10.40 3.15 -13.44
CA TYR A 76 9.46 2.40 -12.62
C TYR A 76 9.07 3.17 -11.34
N THR A 77 10.05 3.73 -10.64
CA THR A 77 9.81 4.49 -9.39
C THR A 77 9.19 5.87 -9.62
N ARG A 78 9.24 6.38 -10.86
CA ARG A 78 8.64 7.65 -11.28
C ARG A 78 7.14 7.52 -11.59
N TYR A 79 6.61 6.31 -11.67
CA TYR A 79 5.24 6.05 -12.12
C TYR A 79 4.98 6.61 -13.53
N THR A 80 5.87 6.32 -14.49
CA THR A 80 5.60 6.71 -15.89
C THR A 80 4.38 5.96 -16.45
N PRO A 81 3.68 6.51 -17.46
CA PRO A 81 2.52 5.83 -18.07
C PRO A 81 2.80 4.40 -18.51
N GLU A 82 4.00 4.12 -19.02
CA GLU A 82 4.41 2.78 -19.46
C GLU A 82 4.47 1.78 -18.29
N MET A 83 4.82 2.23 -17.09
CA MET A 83 4.93 1.41 -15.90
C MET A 83 3.56 1.11 -15.29
N GLU A 84 2.65 2.07 -15.38
CA GLU A 84 1.23 1.87 -15.10
C GLU A 84 0.61 0.88 -16.08
N GLU A 85 0.86 1.06 -17.38
CA GLU A 85 0.37 0.18 -18.44
C GLU A 85 0.92 -1.24 -18.29
N LEU A 86 2.22 -1.39 -17.98
CA LEU A 86 2.84 -2.68 -17.70
C LEU A 86 2.15 -3.40 -16.54
N ASN A 87 1.99 -2.73 -15.40
CA ASN A 87 1.33 -3.30 -14.23
C ASN A 87 -0.16 -3.60 -14.50
N HIS A 88 -0.83 -2.78 -15.27
CA HIS A 88 -2.21 -3.00 -15.70
C HIS A 88 -2.30 -4.25 -16.61
N ALA A 89 -1.44 -4.36 -17.62
CA ALA A 89 -1.38 -5.51 -18.52
C ALA A 89 -1.13 -6.83 -17.75
N LEU A 90 -0.19 -6.82 -16.80
CA LEU A 90 0.10 -7.98 -15.95
C LEU A 90 -1.09 -8.38 -15.06
N ARG A 91 -1.86 -7.42 -14.54
CA ARG A 91 -2.99 -7.70 -13.64
C ARG A 91 -4.22 -8.24 -14.35
N PHE A 92 -4.50 -7.72 -15.55
CA PHE A 92 -5.76 -7.98 -16.24
C PHE A 92 -5.67 -8.94 -17.42
N GLU A 93 -4.45 -9.35 -17.85
CA GLU A 93 -4.23 -10.39 -18.87
C GLU A 93 -5.09 -10.21 -20.14
N ARG A 94 -5.26 -8.96 -20.60
CA ARG A 94 -6.16 -8.61 -21.71
C ARG A 94 -5.56 -8.92 -23.10
N GLY A 95 -5.02 -10.13 -23.26
CA GLY A 95 -4.37 -10.57 -24.50
C GLY A 95 -2.85 -10.34 -24.51
N PRO A 96 -2.22 -10.43 -25.70
CA PRO A 96 -0.77 -10.34 -25.81
C PRO A 96 -0.28 -8.95 -25.42
N MET A 97 0.77 -8.92 -24.58
CA MET A 97 1.45 -7.69 -24.19
C MET A 97 2.15 -7.06 -25.41
N GLN A 98 2.09 -5.74 -25.53
CA GLN A 98 2.82 -5.01 -26.58
C GLN A 98 4.32 -5.37 -26.55
N PRO A 99 5.02 -5.51 -27.69
CA PRO A 99 6.42 -5.93 -27.70
C PRO A 99 7.35 -5.08 -26.83
N ALA A 100 7.13 -3.76 -26.78
CA ALA A 100 7.91 -2.86 -25.93
C ALA A 100 7.69 -3.14 -24.44
N LEU A 101 6.44 -3.33 -24.00
CA LEU A 101 6.11 -3.70 -22.62
C LEU A 101 6.63 -5.10 -22.27
N GLN A 102 6.61 -6.03 -23.22
CA GLN A 102 7.15 -7.38 -23.02
C GLN A 102 8.67 -7.35 -22.85
N ALA A 103 9.39 -6.53 -23.64
CA ALA A 103 10.82 -6.33 -23.50
C ALA A 103 11.15 -5.72 -22.13
N LEU A 104 10.42 -4.67 -21.74
CA LEU A 104 10.56 -4.05 -20.41
C LEU A 104 10.27 -5.04 -19.28
N ASN A 105 9.19 -5.81 -19.37
CA ASN A 105 8.84 -6.84 -18.39
C ASN A 105 9.95 -7.89 -18.27
N THR A 106 10.50 -8.33 -19.41
CA THR A 106 11.60 -9.30 -19.45
C THR A 106 12.85 -8.74 -18.76
N GLN A 107 13.17 -7.47 -19.00
CA GLN A 107 14.30 -6.79 -18.37
C GLN A 107 14.12 -6.67 -16.85
N LEU A 108 12.97 -6.15 -16.39
CA LEU A 108 12.68 -6.01 -14.96
C LEU A 108 12.64 -7.36 -14.24
N HIS A 109 11.96 -8.35 -14.83
CA HIS A 109 11.88 -9.69 -14.27
C HIS A 109 13.28 -10.31 -14.13
N ARG A 110 14.12 -10.22 -15.17
CA ARG A 110 15.51 -10.71 -15.11
C ARG A 110 16.30 -10.06 -13.99
N VAL A 111 16.15 -8.76 -13.79
CA VAL A 111 16.92 -8.01 -12.80
C VAL A 111 16.47 -8.31 -11.38
N ILE A 112 15.17 -8.51 -11.14
CA ILE A 112 14.65 -8.90 -9.83
C ILE A 112 14.97 -10.37 -9.53
N ALA A 113 14.80 -11.26 -10.51
CA ALA A 113 15.08 -12.69 -10.35
C ALA A 113 16.56 -12.99 -10.07
N ASN A 114 17.48 -12.18 -10.60
CA ASN A 114 18.92 -12.30 -10.35
C ASN A 114 19.41 -11.49 -9.14
N ALA A 115 18.54 -10.71 -8.49
CA ALA A 115 18.91 -10.01 -7.27
C ALA A 115 19.29 -11.03 -6.18
N PRO A 116 20.37 -10.80 -5.41
CA PRO A 116 20.72 -11.68 -4.29
C PRO A 116 19.54 -11.79 -3.32
N SER A 117 19.17 -13.02 -2.98
CA SER A 117 18.18 -13.28 -1.92
C SER A 117 18.60 -12.64 -0.62
N PHE A 118 17.63 -12.29 0.21
CA PHE A 118 17.94 -11.72 1.51
C PHE A 118 18.58 -12.79 2.42
N PRO A 119 19.56 -12.43 3.27
CA PRO A 119 20.23 -13.40 4.16
C PRO A 119 19.26 -14.10 5.13
N LYS A 120 18.13 -13.46 5.41
CA LYS A 120 16.97 -13.99 6.11
C LYS A 120 15.72 -13.32 5.52
N PRO A 121 14.52 -13.90 5.68
CA PRO A 121 13.31 -13.21 5.26
C PRO A 121 13.18 -11.86 5.97
N VAL A 122 12.77 -10.83 5.23
CA VAL A 122 12.59 -9.45 5.71
C VAL A 122 11.14 -9.05 5.66
N THR A 123 10.73 -8.11 6.52
CA THR A 123 9.36 -7.60 6.53
C THR A 123 9.26 -6.37 5.64
N VAL A 124 8.42 -6.44 4.62
CA VAL A 124 8.08 -5.30 3.76
C VAL A 124 6.58 -5.03 3.81
N TRP A 125 6.21 -3.78 3.57
CA TRP A 125 4.87 -3.27 3.76
C TRP A 125 4.32 -2.71 2.46
N ARG A 126 3.04 -2.99 2.18
CA ARG A 126 2.36 -2.47 0.99
C ARG A 126 0.97 -1.95 1.34
N GLY A 127 0.73 -0.68 1.03
CA GLY A 127 -0.62 -0.14 1.02
C GLY A 127 -1.39 -0.64 -0.20
N VAL A 128 -2.62 -1.07 0.00
CA VAL A 128 -3.49 -1.56 -1.09
C VAL A 128 -4.65 -0.60 -1.23
N ASP A 129 -4.89 -0.18 -2.46
CA ASP A 129 -6.09 0.57 -2.79
C ASP A 129 -7.33 -0.32 -2.65
N THR A 130 -8.28 0.12 -1.84
CA THR A 130 -9.55 -0.56 -1.55
C THR A 130 -10.73 0.18 -2.15
N THR A 131 -10.55 0.86 -3.28
CA THR A 131 -11.64 1.49 -4.06
C THR A 131 -12.75 0.51 -4.49
N GLY A 132 -12.56 -0.81 -4.33
CA GLY A 132 -13.59 -1.85 -4.41
C GLY A 132 -13.84 -2.58 -3.08
N ALA A 133 -14.88 -3.43 -3.04
CA ALA A 133 -15.11 -4.30 -1.90
C ALA A 133 -13.85 -5.13 -1.60
N PRO A 134 -13.33 -5.15 -0.35
CA PRO A 134 -12.13 -5.88 -0.03
C PRO A 134 -12.33 -7.36 -0.37
N PRO A 135 -11.31 -8.05 -0.94
CA PRO A 135 -11.44 -9.48 -1.22
C PRO A 135 -11.78 -10.21 0.07
N ARG A 136 -12.76 -11.11 0.03
CA ARG A 136 -13.06 -12.00 1.16
C ARG A 136 -11.91 -13.00 1.30
N MET A 137 -10.88 -12.60 2.03
CA MET A 137 -9.73 -13.44 2.38
C MET A 137 -9.92 -14.05 3.77
N LYS A 138 -9.38 -15.24 3.97
CA LYS A 138 -9.21 -15.90 5.28
C LYS A 138 -7.78 -16.41 5.43
N THR A 139 -7.38 -16.64 6.68
CA THR A 139 -6.11 -17.33 6.98
C THR A 139 -6.05 -18.68 6.27
N GLY A 140 -4.91 -18.98 5.68
CA GLY A 140 -4.66 -20.17 4.88
C GLY A 140 -4.92 -19.99 3.38
N ASP A 141 -5.60 -18.92 2.96
CA ASP A 141 -5.79 -18.65 1.54
C ASP A 141 -4.45 -18.38 0.85
N ARG A 142 -4.38 -18.75 -0.43
CA ARG A 142 -3.28 -18.37 -1.33
C ARG A 142 -3.76 -17.25 -2.23
N ILE A 143 -2.99 -16.17 -2.29
CA ILE A 143 -3.23 -15.07 -3.21
C ILE A 143 -2.07 -14.97 -4.19
N GLN A 144 -2.37 -14.69 -5.46
CA GLN A 144 -1.37 -14.40 -6.46
C GLN A 144 -1.43 -12.92 -6.81
N LEU A 145 -0.30 -12.23 -6.70
CA LEU A 145 -0.19 -10.84 -7.11
C LEU A 145 0.52 -10.78 -8.46
N LYS A 146 -0.25 -10.56 -9.53
CA LYS A 146 0.24 -10.69 -10.91
C LYS A 146 1.17 -9.57 -11.36
N GLY A 147 0.93 -8.34 -10.92
CA GLY A 147 1.80 -7.18 -11.21
C GLY A 147 3.09 -7.19 -10.38
N TYR A 148 3.95 -6.20 -10.59
CA TYR A 148 5.10 -5.96 -9.70
C TYR A 148 4.61 -5.40 -8.37
N GLN A 149 5.25 -5.81 -7.27
CA GLN A 149 4.88 -5.33 -5.94
C GLN A 149 5.89 -4.29 -5.45
N SER A 150 5.57 -3.02 -5.67
CA SER A 150 6.15 -1.91 -4.89
C SER A 150 5.78 -2.08 -3.41
N THR A 151 6.80 -2.21 -2.55
CA THR A 151 6.69 -2.38 -1.11
C THR A 151 7.73 -1.51 -0.40
N SER A 152 7.60 -1.27 0.91
CA SER A 152 8.54 -0.47 1.68
C SER A 152 9.02 -1.21 2.92
N LEU A 153 10.27 -1.00 3.33
CA LEU A 153 10.76 -1.41 4.66
C LEU A 153 10.17 -0.52 5.78
N ASP A 154 9.59 0.62 5.44
CA ASP A 154 8.97 1.56 6.36
C ASP A 154 7.43 1.39 6.34
N PRO A 155 6.80 0.90 7.43
CA PRO A 155 5.35 0.78 7.49
C PRO A 155 4.64 2.12 7.31
N GLU A 156 5.25 3.25 7.71
CA GLU A 156 4.62 4.57 7.57
C GLU A 156 4.24 4.84 6.11
N GLN A 157 5.13 4.50 5.17
CA GLN A 157 4.87 4.65 3.74
C GLN A 157 3.65 3.85 3.27
N ALA A 158 3.53 2.61 3.74
CA ALA A 158 2.42 1.73 3.37
C ALA A 158 1.09 2.22 3.95
N PHE A 159 1.06 2.62 5.21
CA PHE A 159 -0.16 3.13 5.87
C PHE A 159 -0.61 4.45 5.27
N THR A 160 0.31 5.40 5.07
CA THR A 160 0.03 6.69 4.43
C THR A 160 -0.50 6.52 3.02
N ARG A 161 0.13 5.66 2.20
CA ARG A 161 -0.32 5.43 0.83
C ARG A 161 -1.69 4.74 0.78
N ALA A 162 -1.91 3.71 1.60
CA ALA A 162 -3.21 3.05 1.67
C ALA A 162 -4.31 4.03 2.09
N TRP A 163 -4.03 4.90 3.06
CA TRP A 163 -4.94 5.94 3.49
C TRP A 163 -5.21 6.95 2.37
N ALA A 164 -4.18 7.44 1.66
CA ALA A 164 -4.34 8.37 0.55
C ALA A 164 -5.21 7.76 -0.57
N SER A 165 -4.96 6.50 -0.96
CA SER A 165 -5.77 5.80 -1.96
C SER A 165 -7.23 5.64 -1.54
N ALA A 166 -7.47 5.36 -0.26
CA ALA A 166 -8.83 5.18 0.25
C ALA A 166 -9.63 6.50 0.38
N ASN A 167 -8.94 7.63 0.60
CA ASN A 167 -9.58 8.91 0.95
C ASN A 167 -9.66 9.94 -0.18
N VAL A 168 -8.88 9.79 -1.25
CA VAL A 168 -8.84 10.77 -2.34
C VAL A 168 -9.83 10.38 -3.45
N ASP A 169 -10.66 11.33 -3.87
CA ASP A 169 -11.41 11.24 -5.12
C ASP A 169 -10.46 11.49 -6.29
N PRO A 170 -10.22 10.52 -7.19
CA PRO A 170 -9.33 10.72 -8.33
C PRO A 170 -9.82 11.83 -9.29
N GLU A 171 -11.12 12.16 -9.29
CA GLU A 171 -11.67 13.25 -10.13
C GLU A 171 -11.66 14.61 -9.43
N GLN A 172 -11.55 14.63 -8.10
CA GLN A 172 -11.48 15.86 -7.30
C GLN A 172 -10.23 15.83 -6.44
N ALA A 173 -9.11 16.18 -7.07
CA ALA A 173 -7.82 16.29 -6.42
C ALA A 173 -7.97 17.01 -5.05
N TRP A 174 -7.80 16.23 -3.98
CA TRP A 174 -7.74 16.68 -2.58
C TRP A 174 -9.06 16.99 -1.85
N THR A 175 -10.23 16.53 -2.31
CA THR A 175 -11.42 16.48 -1.43
C THR A 175 -11.49 15.14 -0.69
N PRO A 176 -11.47 15.12 0.66
CA PRO A 176 -11.71 13.90 1.42
C PRO A 176 -13.08 13.33 1.06
N LYS A 177 -13.14 12.06 0.66
CA LYS A 177 -14.43 11.38 0.48
C LYS A 177 -15.19 11.41 1.81
N ALA A 178 -16.40 11.98 1.80
CA ALA A 178 -17.23 12.14 2.99
C ALA A 178 -17.55 10.80 3.71
N LYS A 179 -17.32 9.65 3.06
CA LYS A 179 -17.30 8.31 3.65
C LYS A 179 -16.27 7.46 2.92
N VAL A 180 -15.22 7.03 3.60
CA VAL A 180 -14.46 5.85 3.16
C VAL A 180 -15.29 4.63 3.58
N PRO A 181 -15.87 3.85 2.65
CA PRO A 181 -16.74 2.73 3.02
C PRO A 181 -15.99 1.60 3.74
N HIS A 182 -14.67 1.52 3.58
CA HIS A 182 -13.84 0.45 4.13
C HIS A 182 -12.50 0.98 4.67
N PRO A 183 -12.01 0.45 5.80
CA PRO A 183 -10.66 0.80 6.25
C PRO A 183 -9.62 0.38 5.19
N PRO A 184 -8.54 1.15 5.01
CA PRO A 184 -7.46 0.78 4.10
C PRO A 184 -6.92 -0.62 4.41
N ILE A 185 -6.46 -1.33 3.38
CA ILE A 185 -5.75 -2.60 3.53
C ILE A 185 -4.25 -2.35 3.46
N VAL A 186 -3.52 -2.97 4.38
CA VAL A 186 -2.05 -2.99 4.37
C VAL A 186 -1.59 -4.44 4.39
N PHE A 187 -0.72 -4.81 3.45
CA PHE A 187 -0.02 -6.09 3.50
C PHE A 187 1.27 -5.95 4.30
N ARG A 188 1.48 -6.86 5.25
CA ARG A 188 2.77 -7.11 5.90
C ARG A 188 3.34 -8.39 5.32
N ILE A 189 4.35 -8.27 4.49
CA ILE A 189 4.89 -9.36 3.67
C ILE A 189 6.23 -9.80 4.23
N ARG A 190 6.38 -11.10 4.50
CA ARG A 190 7.67 -11.73 4.79
C ARG A 190 8.33 -12.16 3.48
N ALA A 191 9.17 -11.30 2.93
CA ALA A 191 9.82 -11.51 1.64
C ALA A 191 11.18 -12.20 1.81
N THR A 192 11.48 -13.18 0.96
CA THR A 192 12.80 -13.86 0.89
C THR A 192 13.69 -13.29 -0.20
N GLN A 193 13.08 -12.63 -1.19
CA GLN A 193 13.73 -12.00 -2.32
C GLN A 193 13.00 -10.71 -2.70
N GLY A 194 13.72 -9.80 -3.34
CA GLY A 194 13.23 -8.54 -3.87
C GLY A 194 14.41 -7.70 -4.33
N LEU A 195 14.15 -6.50 -4.85
CA LEU A 195 15.19 -5.56 -5.27
C LEU A 195 15.08 -4.25 -4.49
N ASP A 196 16.14 -3.90 -3.77
CA ASP A 196 16.28 -2.63 -3.07
C ASP A 196 16.53 -1.49 -4.05
N LEU A 197 15.53 -0.60 -4.18
CA LEU A 197 15.56 0.49 -5.14
C LEU A 197 16.20 1.75 -4.57
N ARG A 198 16.62 1.82 -3.30
CA ARG A 198 17.11 3.06 -2.68
C ARG A 198 18.24 3.78 -3.43
N SER A 199 19.04 3.06 -4.21
CA SER A 199 20.17 3.65 -4.95
C SER A 199 19.86 4.01 -6.41
N VAL A 200 18.64 3.72 -6.88
CA VAL A 200 18.17 4.02 -8.25
C VAL A 200 16.83 4.74 -8.29
N SER A 201 16.07 4.70 -7.19
CA SER A 201 14.78 5.37 -7.06
C SER A 201 14.96 6.89 -6.96
N ILE A 202 14.04 7.62 -7.58
CA ILE A 202 13.91 9.08 -7.40
C ILE A 202 13.36 9.44 -6.01
N LEU A 203 12.85 8.45 -5.27
CA LEU A 203 12.29 8.58 -3.92
C LEU A 203 13.03 7.65 -2.94
N PRO A 204 14.35 7.83 -2.72
CA PRO A 204 15.16 6.89 -1.93
C PRO A 204 14.71 6.76 -0.46
N ASN A 205 14.00 7.77 0.06
CA ASN A 205 13.48 7.77 1.43
C ASN A 205 12.27 6.84 1.62
N GLU A 206 11.65 6.36 0.55
CA GLU A 206 10.57 5.38 0.63
C GLU A 206 11.08 3.99 0.99
N GLN A 207 12.38 3.76 0.96
CA GLN A 207 13.00 2.47 1.28
C GLN A 207 12.34 1.32 0.51
N GLU A 208 12.09 1.57 -0.77
CA GLU A 208 11.31 0.68 -1.62
C GLU A 208 12.06 -0.63 -1.90
N ILE A 209 11.35 -1.73 -1.69
CA ILE A 209 11.72 -3.07 -2.15
C ILE A 209 10.73 -3.47 -3.23
N LEU A 210 11.23 -3.72 -4.43
CA LEU A 210 10.42 -4.19 -5.56
C LEU A 210 10.41 -5.72 -5.59
N LEU A 211 9.25 -6.33 -5.39
CA LEU A 211 9.06 -7.78 -5.53
C LEU A 211 8.59 -8.13 -6.95
N GLY A 212 8.79 -9.40 -7.31
CA GLY A 212 8.47 -9.93 -8.64
C GLY A 212 6.98 -9.92 -9.00
N THR A 213 6.71 -10.39 -10.22
CA THR A 213 5.37 -10.60 -10.77
C THR A 213 4.93 -12.03 -10.54
N HIS A 214 3.61 -12.26 -10.52
CA HIS A 214 3.00 -13.59 -10.34
C HIS A 214 3.40 -14.31 -9.05
N GLU A 215 3.91 -13.56 -8.07
CA GLU A 215 4.29 -14.06 -6.76
C GLU A 215 3.06 -14.60 -6.03
N THR A 216 3.22 -15.76 -5.40
CA THR A 216 2.17 -16.39 -4.60
C THR A 216 2.48 -16.21 -3.13
N TYR A 217 1.46 -15.81 -2.39
CA TYR A 217 1.56 -15.57 -0.95
C TYR A 217 0.52 -16.38 -0.21
N MET A 218 0.89 -16.89 0.96
CA MET A 218 -0.05 -17.51 1.90
C MET A 218 -0.49 -16.48 2.94
N VAL A 219 -1.80 -16.32 3.11
CA VAL A 219 -2.39 -15.48 4.16
C VAL A 219 -2.18 -16.16 5.50
N ARG A 220 -1.32 -15.59 6.34
CA ARG A 220 -1.00 -16.12 7.67
C ARG A 220 -1.95 -15.66 8.75
N LYS A 221 -2.35 -14.40 8.67
CA LYS A 221 -3.13 -13.74 9.70
C LYS A 221 -3.81 -12.52 9.10
N ILE A 222 -5.02 -12.25 9.56
CA ILE A 222 -5.74 -11.02 9.25
C ILE A 222 -6.00 -10.31 10.58
N GLN A 223 -5.56 -9.06 10.68
CA GLN A 223 -5.75 -8.21 11.84
C GLN A 223 -6.62 -7.02 11.43
N HIS A 224 -7.82 -6.95 11.98
CA HIS A 224 -8.72 -5.81 11.78
C HIS A 224 -8.40 -4.70 12.77
N ASN A 225 -8.71 -3.46 12.38
CA ASN A 225 -8.61 -2.27 13.21
C ASN A 225 -7.20 -2.03 13.80
N VAL A 226 -6.16 -2.29 13.01
CA VAL A 226 -4.78 -1.94 13.41
C VAL A 226 -4.59 -0.45 13.23
N THR A 227 -4.36 0.25 14.33
CA THR A 227 -4.11 1.70 14.33
C THR A 227 -2.61 1.98 14.30
N PHE A 228 -2.17 2.73 13.28
CA PHE A 228 -0.82 3.25 13.14
C PHE A 228 -0.83 4.77 13.35
N ILE A 229 0.14 5.30 14.09
CA ILE A 229 0.29 6.74 14.32
C ILE A 229 1.53 7.19 13.55
N PRO A 230 1.37 7.91 12.41
CA PRO A 230 2.49 8.38 11.62
C PRO A 230 3.41 9.30 12.44
N SER A 231 4.71 9.15 12.21
CA SER A 231 5.74 9.91 12.92
C SER A 231 6.15 11.17 12.18
N ARG A 232 5.98 11.25 10.85
CA ARG A 232 6.68 12.25 10.02
C ARG A 232 5.83 13.18 9.19
N ASN A 233 4.57 12.90 8.82
CA ASN A 233 3.92 13.71 7.77
C ASN A 233 2.39 13.90 7.87
N PHE A 234 1.75 13.45 8.94
CA PHE A 234 0.33 13.69 9.20
C PHE A 234 0.24 14.39 10.55
N ASP A 235 -0.85 15.09 10.86
CA ASP A 235 -1.12 15.80 12.13
C ASP A 235 -1.20 14.85 13.35
N HIS A 236 -0.34 13.82 13.39
CA HIS A 236 -0.38 12.62 14.20
C HIS A 236 -1.75 11.92 14.16
N THR A 237 -2.51 12.14 13.08
CA THR A 237 -3.81 11.51 12.86
C THR A 237 -3.64 9.99 12.79
N PRO A 238 -4.24 9.24 13.71
CA PRO A 238 -4.15 7.78 13.67
C PRO A 238 -4.81 7.21 12.41
N ILE A 239 -4.12 6.30 11.73
CA ILE A 239 -4.62 5.58 10.56
C ILE A 239 -5.02 4.17 11.01
N THR A 240 -6.29 3.84 10.90
CA THR A 240 -6.80 2.49 11.20
C THR A 240 -6.94 1.69 9.91
N ALA A 241 -6.32 0.52 9.85
CA ALA A 241 -6.27 -0.35 8.68
C ALA A 241 -6.61 -1.81 9.01
N THR A 242 -6.93 -2.61 7.99
CA THR A 242 -6.82 -4.07 8.07
C THR A 242 -5.43 -4.48 7.62
N VAL A 243 -4.66 -5.12 8.51
CA VAL A 243 -3.32 -5.65 8.20
C VAL A 243 -3.44 -7.14 7.87
N ILE A 244 -2.87 -7.53 6.74
CA ILE A 244 -2.84 -8.92 6.27
C ILE A 244 -1.39 -9.40 6.23
N ASP A 245 -1.09 -10.43 7.01
CA ASP A 245 0.23 -11.05 7.06
C ASP A 245 0.35 -12.05 5.92
N LEU A 246 1.37 -11.88 5.10
CA LEU A 246 1.64 -12.69 3.92
C LEU A 246 3.02 -13.34 4.03
N ASP A 247 3.09 -14.65 3.86
CA ASP A 247 4.36 -15.36 3.65
C ASP A 247 4.54 -15.60 2.15
N GLN A 248 5.63 -15.08 1.58
CA GLN A 248 6.04 -15.43 0.21
C GLN A 248 6.31 -16.95 0.14
N GLN A 249 5.76 -17.61 -0.88
CA GLN A 249 5.85 -19.06 -1.07
C GLN A 249 6.96 -19.46 -2.04
#